data_AF-A0A8J7XRV8-F1
#
_entry.id   AF-A0A8J7XRV8-F1
#
_cell.length_a   1.000
_cell.length_b   1.000
_cell.length_c   1.000
_cell.angle_alpha   90.00
_cell.angle_beta   90.00
_cell.angle_gamma   90.00
#
_symmetry.space_group_name_H-M   'P 1'
#
loop_
_entity.id
_entity.type
_entity.pdbx_description
1 polymer ?
#
loop_
_entity_poly.entity_id
_entity_poly.type
_entity_poly.pdbx_seq_one_letter_code
_entity_poly.pdbx_strand_id
1 'polypeptide(L)' 'MRTFDEEKAKEITECIEFHCTPYHGSWLNMAEIESSVLETECLNRRIPDQDILEKEVAA' A
#
# COMPACT_ATOMS: atom_id res chain seq x y z
N MET A 1 -3.06 -8.60 18.38
CA MET A 1 -2.94 -9.50 17.22
C MET A 1 -4.08 -10.49 17.29
N ARG A 2 -4.98 -10.49 16.31
CA ARG A 2 -6.15 -11.38 16.27
C ARG A 2 -5.87 -12.43 15.19
N THR A 3 -5.96 -13.70 15.54
CA THR A 3 -5.77 -14.83 14.61
C THR A 3 -7.14 -15.45 14.33
N PHE A 4 -7.45 -15.69 13.06
CA PHE A 4 -8.67 -16.38 12.67
C PHE A 4 -8.50 -17.90 12.87
N ASP A 5 -9.60 -18.59 13.17
CA ASP A 5 -9.63 -20.04 13.09
C ASP A 5 -9.54 -20.51 11.63
N GLU A 6 -9.28 -21.81 11.43
CA GLU A 6 -9.05 -22.39 10.11
C GLU A 6 -10.23 -22.18 9.16
N GLU A 7 -11.45 -22.33 9.66
CA GLU A 7 -12.68 -22.16 8.88
C GLU A 7 -12.80 -20.72 8.38
N LYS A 8 -12.60 -19.74 9.27
CA LYS A 8 -12.69 -18.33 8.91
C LYS A 8 -11.56 -17.87 7.99
N ALA A 9 -10.35 -18.39 8.18
CA ALA A 9 -9.22 -18.10 7.29
C ALA A 9 -9.48 -18.63 5.87
N LYS A 10 -10.07 -19.82 5.76
CA LYS A 10 -10.42 -20.42 4.47
C LYS A 10 -11.52 -19.64 3.74
N GLU A 11 -12.59 -19.28 4.44
CA GLU A 11 -13.69 -18.45 3.89
C GLU A 11 -13.16 -17.13 3.30
N ILE A 12 -12.29 -16.43 4.05
CA ILE A 12 -11.67 -15.18 3.59
C ILE A 12 -10.81 -15.42 2.35
N THR A 13 -10.03 -16.51 2.33
CA THR A 13 -9.15 -16.83 1.20
C THR A 13 -9.94 -17.15 -0.07
N GLU A 14 -11.07 -17.86 0.05
CA GLU A 14 -11.96 -18.17 -1.07
C GLU A 14 -12.60 -16.91 -1.69
N CYS A 15 -12.66 -15.80 -0.95
CA CYS A 15 -13.17 -14.51 -1.42
C CYS A 15 -12.11 -13.62 -2.08
N ILE A 16 -10.83 -14.04 -2.11
CA ILE A 16 -9.72 -13.23 -2.62
C ILE A 16 -9.20 -13.83 -3.94
N GLU A 17 -9.15 -13.01 -4.98
CA GLU A 17 -8.42 -13.33 -6.21
C GLU A 17 -7.04 -12.67 -6.19
N PHE A 18 -5.99 -13.49 -6.30
CA PHE A 18 -4.61 -12.99 -6.34
C PHE A 18 -4.18 -12.70 -7.78
N HIS A 19 -4.03 -11.42 -8.11
CA HIS A 19 -3.41 -11.00 -9.36
C HIS A 19 -1.90 -10.83 -9.17
N CYS A 20 -1.11 -11.73 -9.75
CA CYS A 20 0.35 -11.61 -9.72
C CYS A 20 0.80 -10.50 -10.67
N THR A 21 1.47 -9.48 -10.13
CA THR A 21 2.16 -8.47 -10.94
C THR A 21 3.50 -9.04 -11.43
N PRO A 22 3.87 -8.82 -12.71
CA PRO A 22 5.17 -9.27 -13.21
C PRO A 22 6.31 -8.52 -12.52
N TYR A 23 7.46 -9.17 -12.38
CA TYR A 23 8.61 -8.69 -11.60
C TYR A 23 9.13 -7.29 -12.01
N HIS A 24 8.91 -6.90 -13.27
CA HIS A 24 9.29 -5.59 -13.82
C HIS A 24 8.08 -4.77 -14.28
N GLY A 25 6.89 -5.08 -13.74
CA GLY A 25 5.62 -4.44 -14.06
C GLY A 25 5.34 -3.16 -13.27
N SER A 26 6.36 -2.39 -12.90
CA SER A 26 6.21 -1.16 -12.12
C SER A 26 5.15 -0.21 -12.69
N TRP A 27 5.14 -0.09 -14.02
CA TRP A 27 4.20 0.72 -14.79
C TRP A 27 2.73 0.28 -14.71
N LEU A 28 2.44 -0.93 -14.18
CA LEU A 28 1.10 -1.48 -13.99
C LEU A 28 0.76 -1.73 -12.52
N ASN A 29 1.66 -1.37 -11.60
CA ASN A 29 1.46 -1.56 -10.17
C ASN A 29 0.78 -0.32 -9.56
N MET A 30 -0.47 -0.47 -9.13
CA MET A 30 -1.27 0.62 -8.54
C MET A 30 -0.56 1.29 -7.36
N ALA A 31 0.10 0.49 -6.52
CA ALA A 31 0.83 1.03 -5.36
C ALA A 31 2.01 1.94 -5.77
N GLU A 32 2.69 1.64 -6.87
CA GLU A 32 3.82 2.46 -7.34
C GLU A 32 3.34 3.75 -8.01
N ILE A 33 2.18 3.72 -8.68
CA ILE A 33 1.54 4.91 -9.23
C ILE A 33 1.14 5.85 -8.08
N GLU A 34 0.45 5.34 -7.05
CA GLU A 34 0.06 6.12 -5.87
C GLU A 34 1.28 6.70 -5.15
N SER A 35 2.34 5.90 -4.99
CA SER A 35 3.59 6.37 -4.40
C SER A 35 4.26 7.47 -5.24
N SER A 36 4.22 7.39 -6.57
CA SER A 36 4.80 8.42 -7.45
C SER A 36 4.05 9.74 -7.38
N VAL A 37 2.72 9.70 -7.26
CA VAL A 37 1.89 10.89 -7.04
C VAL A 37 2.18 11.50 -5.68
N LEU A 38 2.23 10.69 -4.62
CA LEU A 38 2.59 11.14 -3.27
C LEU A 38 3.98 11.78 -3.26
N GLU A 39 4.95 11.18 -3.94
CA GLU A 39 6.29 11.75 -4.07
C GLU A 39 6.26 13.12 -4.75
N THR A 40 5.59 13.22 -5.90
CA THR A 40 5.60 14.44 -6.72
C THR A 40 4.85 15.59 -6.06
N GLU A 41 3.68 15.32 -5.49
CA GLU A 41 2.76 16.35 -4.99
C GLU A 41 2.99 16.72 -3.52
N CYS A 42 3.51 15.78 -2.71
CA CYS A 42 3.55 15.94 -1.26
C CYS A 42 4.97 15.85 -0.69
N LEU A 43 5.75 14.84 -1.11
CA LEU A 43 7.05 14.53 -0.52
C LEU A 43 8.24 15.16 -1.25
N ASN A 44 8.03 15.85 -2.38
CA ASN A 44 9.07 16.55 -3.14
C ASN A 44 9.56 17.84 -2.46
N ARG A 45 9.75 17.79 -1.15
CA ARG A 45 10.25 18.86 -0.30
C ARG A 45 10.87 18.25 0.96
N ARG A 46 11.70 19.04 1.65
CA ARG A 46 12.22 18.63 2.95
C ARG A 46 11.10 18.62 3.99
N ILE A 47 10.91 17.48 4.63
CA ILE A 47 10.04 17.33 5.82
C ILE A 47 10.94 17.32 7.06
N PRO A 48 10.68 18.19 8.06
CA PRO A 48 11.63 18.44 9.14
C PRO A 48 11.63 17.36 10.23
N ASP A 49 10.55 16.59 10.37
CA ASP A 49 10.39 15.54 11.37
C ASP A 49 9.33 14.50 10.96
N GLN A 50 9.30 13.38 11.68
CA GLN A 50 8.44 12.24 11.40
C GLN A 50 6.95 12.54 11.62
N ASP A 51 6.59 13.34 12.63
CA ASP A 51 5.20 13.64 12.94
C ASP A 51 4.52 14.42 11.81
N ILE A 52 5.28 15.29 11.13
CA ILE A 52 4.79 15.97 9.92
C ILE A 52 4.67 15.00 8.76
N LEU A 53 5.64 14.11 8.54
CA LEU A 53 5.54 13.09 7.48
C LEU A 53 4.28 12.22 7.64
N GLU A 54 4.00 11.74 8.85
CA GLU A 54 2.82 10.91 9.12
C GLU A 54 1.51 11.63 8.82
N LYS A 55 1.41 12.93 9.14
CA LYS A 55 0.24 13.74 8.82
C LYS A 55 0.04 13.93 7.32
N GLU A 56 1.13 14.14 6.59
CA GLU A 56 1.11 14.39 5.14
C GLU A 56 0.76 13.13 4.33
N VAL A 57 1.15 11.95 4.82
CA VAL A 57 0.78 10.66 4.20
C VAL A 57 -0.66 10.23 4.53
N ALA A 58 -1.21 10.71 5.65
CA ALA A 58 -2.57 10.38 6.10
C ALA A 58 -3.67 11.34 5.60
N ALA A 59 -3.28 12.41 4.90
CA ALA A 59 -4.17 13.45 4.36
C ALA A 59 -4.83 13.02 3.03
#